data_AF-A0A962C935-F1
#
_entry.id   AF-A0A962C935-F1
#
_cell.length_a   1.000
_cell.length_b   1.000
_cell.length_c   1.000
_cell.angle_alpha   90.00
_cell.angle_beta   90.00
_cell.angle_gamma   90.00
#
_symmetry.space_group_name_H-M   'P 1'
#
loop_
_entity.id
_entity.type
_entity.pdbx_description
1 polymer ?
#
loop_
_entity_poly.entity_id
_entity_poly.type
_entity_poly.pdbx_seq_one_letter_code
_entity_poly.pdbx_strand_id
1 'polypeptide(L)'
;MDLPNARSHRLRGCALASLAYLAATALSVWLLKGVIADAPTGLRALVSLLPLVPIAYAIREVLRLVRANDELQRRIDLEALATAALVVGLACLSLGFLVSAQVFEIKGGTVLVWMFPALSITYLLARIRAQRHYR
;
A
#
# COMPACT_ATOMS: atom_id res chain seq x y z
N MET A 1 31.24 -13.52 3.25
CA MET A 1 30.30 -14.37 2.48
C MET A 1 29.33 -14.97 3.49
N ASP A 2 28.37 -14.17 3.98
CA ASP A 2 27.35 -14.55 4.97
C ASP A 2 26.05 -13.82 4.65
N LEU A 3 25.32 -14.27 3.63
CA LEU A 3 24.11 -13.62 3.12
C LEU A 3 22.80 -14.44 3.11
N PRO A 4 22.65 -15.65 3.70
CA PRO A 4 21.32 -16.28 3.77
C PRO A 4 20.42 -15.71 4.89
N ASN A 5 20.97 -15.40 6.07
CA ASN A 5 20.17 -15.18 7.28
C ASN A 5 19.52 -13.79 7.39
N ALA A 6 20.17 -12.73 6.86
CA ALA A 6 19.62 -11.38 6.89
C ALA A 6 18.44 -11.21 5.92
N ARG A 7 18.40 -11.97 4.82
CA ARG A 7 17.30 -11.91 3.84
C ARG A 7 16.04 -12.59 4.36
N SER A 8 16.17 -13.74 5.02
CA SER A 8 15.04 -14.47 5.61
C SER A 8 14.42 -13.71 6.79
N HIS A 9 15.22 -13.06 7.64
CA HIS A 9 14.70 -12.21 8.72
C HIS A 9 13.88 -11.03 8.20
N ARG A 10 14.31 -10.41 7.08
CA ARG A 10 13.59 -9.27 6.48
C ARG A 10 12.29 -9.68 5.79
N LEU A 11 12.29 -10.81 5.10
CA LEU A 11 11.06 -11.39 4.53
C LEU A 11 10.07 -11.80 5.62
N ARG A 12 10.55 -12.31 6.76
CA ARG A 12 9.71 -12.58 7.95
C ARG A 12 9.09 -11.31 8.51
N GLY A 13 9.81 -10.19 8.53
CA GLY A 13 9.27 -8.89 8.94
C GLY A 13 8.09 -8.44 8.08
N CYS A 14 8.23 -8.51 6.75
CA CYS A 14 7.14 -8.21 5.83
C CYS A 14 5.98 -9.20 5.94
N ALA A 15 6.26 -10.50 6.06
CA ALA A 15 5.23 -11.52 6.22
C ALA A 15 4.45 -11.36 7.54
N LEU A 16 5.14 -11.03 8.64
CA LEU A 16 4.52 -10.73 9.93
C LEU A 16 3.63 -9.49 9.83
N ALA A 17 4.10 -8.44 9.15
CA ALA A 17 3.31 -7.23 8.92
C ALA A 17 2.04 -7.51 8.08
N SER A 18 2.15 -8.35 7.05
CA SER A 18 1.02 -8.78 6.24
C SER A 18 0.02 -9.62 7.03
N LEU A 19 0.49 -10.56 7.86
CA LEU A 19 -0.37 -11.34 8.74
C LEU A 19 -1.06 -10.46 9.79
N ALA A 20 -0.33 -9.52 10.39
CA ALA A 20 -0.88 -8.55 11.32
C ALA A 20 -1.93 -7.65 10.66
N TYR A 21 -1.71 -7.23 9.40
CA TYR A 21 -2.68 -6.49 8.62
C TYR A 21 -3.97 -7.28 8.39
N LEU A 22 -3.87 -8.55 7.96
CA LEU A 22 -5.02 -9.41 7.73
C LEU A 22 -5.80 -9.64 9.03
N ALA A 23 -5.10 -9.93 10.14
CA ALA A 23 -5.70 -10.11 11.45
C ALA A 23 -6.40 -8.84 11.96
N ALA A 24 -5.73 -7.68 11.87
CA ALA A 24 -6.29 -6.38 12.27
C ALA A 24 -7.52 -6.01 11.42
N THR A 25 -7.48 -6.30 10.12
CA THR A 25 -8.62 -6.05 9.22
C THR A 25 -9.80 -6.96 9.57
N ALA A 26 -9.56 -8.27 9.77
CA ALA A 26 -10.60 -9.20 10.18
C ALA A 26 -11.22 -8.80 11.54
N LEU A 27 -10.39 -8.44 12.51
CA LEU A 27 -10.83 -7.97 13.82
C LEU A 27 -11.64 -6.67 13.73
N SER A 28 -11.17 -5.70 12.95
CA SER A 28 -11.86 -4.43 12.72
C SER A 28 -13.25 -4.66 12.11
N VAL A 29 -13.35 -5.50 11.07
CA VAL A 29 -14.63 -5.82 10.44
C VAL A 29 -15.56 -6.57 11.39
N TRP A 30 -15.05 -7.52 12.17
CA TRP A 30 -15.83 -8.28 13.15
C TRP A 30 -16.38 -7.38 14.24
N LEU A 31 -15.55 -6.48 14.80
CA LEU A 31 -15.97 -5.50 15.79
C LEU A 31 -17.05 -4.57 15.21
N LEU A 32 -16.80 -3.98 14.04
CA LEU A 32 -17.70 -3.00 13.42
C LEU A 32 -19.06 -3.57 13.00
N LYS A 33 -19.13 -4.86 12.65
CA LYS A 33 -20.38 -5.52 12.24
C LYS A 33 -21.13 -6.21 13.37
N GLY A 34 -20.48 -6.46 14.50
CA GLY A 34 -21.07 -7.16 15.65
C GLY A 34 -21.09 -6.29 16.90
N VAL A 35 -19.99 -6.33 17.65
CA VAL A 35 -19.91 -5.84 19.04
C VAL A 35 -20.12 -4.33 19.17
N ILE A 36 -19.62 -3.54 18.21
CA ILE A 36 -19.65 -2.07 18.26
C ILE A 36 -20.45 -1.46 17.10
N ALA A 37 -21.43 -2.19 16.58
CA ALA A 37 -22.29 -1.72 15.49
C ALA A 37 -23.02 -0.41 15.86
N ASP A 38 -23.55 -0.34 17.08
CA ASP A 38 -24.29 0.81 17.62
C ASP A 38 -23.40 1.78 18.42
N ALA A 39 -22.08 1.59 18.40
CA ALA A 39 -21.15 2.43 19.14
C ALA A 39 -21.06 3.86 18.55
N PRO A 40 -20.63 4.84 19.36
CA PRO A 40 -20.41 6.21 18.89
C PRO A 40 -19.47 6.27 17.69
N THR A 41 -19.72 7.21 16.77
CA THR A 41 -18.96 7.40 15.53
C THR A 41 -17.45 7.48 15.75
N GLY A 42 -17.00 8.10 16.85
CA GLY A 42 -15.58 8.20 17.19
C GLY A 42 -14.91 6.85 17.42
N LEU A 43 -15.56 5.93 18.14
CA LEU A 43 -15.01 4.59 18.38
C LEU A 43 -14.95 3.76 17.09
N ARG A 44 -16.00 3.86 16.26
CA ARG A 44 -16.05 3.19 14.96
C ARG A 44 -14.96 3.69 14.02
N ALA A 45 -14.66 4.99 14.04
CA ALA A 45 -13.56 5.57 13.27
C ALA A 45 -12.19 5.05 13.77
N LEU A 46 -11.96 4.98 15.08
CA LEU A 46 -10.69 4.44 15.61
C LEU A 46 -10.50 2.97 15.22
N VAL A 47 -11.56 2.15 15.29
CA VAL A 47 -11.48 0.73 14.93
C VAL A 47 -11.32 0.53 13.42
N SER A 48 -11.93 1.37 12.57
CA SER A 48 -11.73 1.28 11.11
C SER A 48 -10.30 1.63 10.68
N LEU A 49 -9.57 2.41 11.48
CA LEU A 49 -8.18 2.79 11.25
C LEU A 49 -7.16 1.79 11.82
N LEU A 50 -7.59 0.81 12.63
CA LEU A 50 -6.72 -0.23 13.21
C LEU A 50 -5.76 -0.90 12.18
N PRO A 51 -6.20 -1.24 10.95
CA PRO A 51 -5.34 -1.88 9.96
C PRO A 51 -4.20 -0.99 9.45
N LEU A 52 -4.23 0.32 9.69
CA LEU A 52 -3.16 1.25 9.31
C LEU A 52 -1.89 1.03 10.13
N VAL A 53 -1.99 0.54 11.37
CA VAL A 53 -0.81 0.30 12.22
C VAL A 53 0.11 -0.77 11.62
N PRO A 54 -0.39 -1.97 11.25
CA PRO A 54 0.39 -2.95 10.49
C PRO A 54 0.96 -2.42 9.17
N ILE A 55 0.18 -1.61 8.43
CA ILE A 55 0.63 -1.01 7.16
C ILE A 55 1.81 -0.05 7.41
N ALA A 56 1.73 0.82 8.41
CA ALA A 56 2.81 1.75 8.76
C ALA A 56 4.09 1.00 9.15
N TYR A 57 3.96 -0.11 9.87
CA TYR A 57 5.08 -1.00 10.16
C TYR A 57 5.66 -1.63 8.90
N ALA A 58 4.82 -2.15 7.99
CA ALA A 58 5.26 -2.68 6.70
C ALA A 58 6.03 -1.64 5.87
N ILE A 59 5.53 -0.40 5.79
CA ILE A 59 6.19 0.72 5.12
C ILE A 59 7.57 0.96 5.73
N ARG A 60 7.68 0.99 7.06
CA ARG A 60 8.97 1.17 7.75
C ARG A 60 9.98 0.07 7.36
N GLU A 61 9.56 -1.18 7.30
CA GLU A 61 10.44 -2.29 6.91
C GLU A 61 10.82 -2.24 5.43
N VAL A 62 9.89 -1.86 4.55
CA VAL A 62 10.19 -1.62 3.12
C VAL A 62 11.19 -0.48 2.96
N LEU A 63 11.02 0.64 3.66
CA LEU A 63 11.97 1.76 3.62
C LEU A 63 13.35 1.35 4.14
N ARG A 64 13.41 0.53 5.20
CA ARG A 64 14.68 -0.03 5.70
C ARG A 64 15.34 -0.93 4.65
N LEU A 65 14.57 -1.74 3.94
CA LEU A 65 15.03 -2.58 2.85
C LEU A 65 15.60 -1.75 1.69
N VAL A 66 14.86 -0.74 1.22
CA VAL A 66 15.29 0.14 0.12
C VAL A 66 16.56 0.91 0.48
N ARG A 67 16.70 1.37 1.73
CA ARG A 67 17.91 2.07 2.19
C ARG A 67 19.14 1.16 2.31
N ALA A 68 18.93 -0.15 2.46
CA ALA A 68 20.00 -1.14 2.52
C ALA A 68 20.41 -1.67 1.13
N ASN A 69 19.71 -1.28 0.07
CA ASN A 69 20.06 -1.63 -1.30
C ASN A 69 21.21 -0.77 -1.81
N ASP A 70 21.90 -1.26 -2.85
CA ASP A 70 22.88 -0.48 -3.59
C ASP A 70 22.24 0.72 -4.32
N GLU A 71 23.08 1.64 -4.81
CA GLU A 71 22.61 2.85 -5.47
C GLU A 71 21.78 2.57 -6.72
N LEU A 72 22.13 1.54 -7.49
CA LEU A 72 21.42 1.17 -8.71
C LEU A 72 20.00 0.69 -8.41
N GLN A 73 19.85 -0.24 -7.48
CA GLN A 73 18.56 -0.78 -7.07
C GLN A 73 17.71 0.29 -6.37
N ARG A 74 18.31 1.20 -5.60
CA ARG A 74 17.62 2.36 -5.04
C ARG A 74 17.13 3.32 -6.12
N ARG A 75 17.93 3.57 -7.17
CA ARG A 75 17.52 4.38 -8.33
C ARG A 75 16.34 3.75 -9.06
N ILE A 76 16.39 2.44 -9.31
CA ILE A 76 15.29 1.67 -9.90
C ILE A 76 14.01 1.79 -9.07
N ASP A 77 14.10 1.62 -7.75
CA ASP A 77 12.93 1.68 -6.87
C ASP A 77 12.34 3.11 -6.85
N LEU A 78 13.17 4.15 -6.85
CA LEU A 78 12.72 5.55 -6.92
C LEU A 78 12.06 5.89 -8.26
N GLU A 79 12.65 5.46 -9.37
CA GLU A 79 12.11 5.66 -10.73
C GLU A 79 10.74 4.96 -10.88
N ALA A 80 10.65 3.73 -10.37
CA ALA A 80 9.40 2.97 -10.35
C ALA A 80 8.33 3.63 -9.48
N LEU A 81 8.69 4.12 -8.29
CA LEU A 81 7.76 4.81 -7.39
C LEU A 81 7.28 6.13 -7.96
N ALA A 82 8.17 6.92 -8.57
CA ALA A 82 7.84 8.16 -9.25
C ALA A 82 6.87 7.90 -10.41
N THR A 83 7.14 6.88 -11.22
CA THR A 83 6.26 6.46 -12.33
C THR A 83 4.89 6.04 -11.82
N ALA A 84 4.83 5.22 -10.76
CA ALA A 84 3.57 4.80 -10.17
C ALA A 84 2.76 5.97 -9.62
N ALA A 85 3.40 6.89 -8.90
CA ALA A 85 2.76 8.07 -8.34
C ALA A 85 2.20 8.98 -9.43
N LEU A 86 2.96 9.23 -10.51
CA LEU A 86 2.51 10.07 -11.63
C LEU A 86 1.35 9.43 -12.39
N VAL A 87 1.45 8.14 -12.72
CA VAL A 87 0.41 7.42 -13.48
C VAL A 87 -0.88 7.33 -12.68
N VAL A 88 -0.82 6.91 -11.42
CA VAL A 88 -2.03 6.80 -10.58
C VAL A 88 -2.58 8.19 -10.24
N GLY A 89 -1.71 9.17 -9.95
CA GLY A 89 -2.13 10.55 -9.71
C GLY A 89 -2.87 11.14 -10.91
N LEU A 90 -2.35 10.95 -12.13
CA LEU A 90 -3.01 11.37 -13.36
C LEU A 90 -4.34 10.63 -13.57
N ALA A 91 -4.39 9.31 -13.33
CA ALA A 91 -5.62 8.55 -13.42
C ALA A 91 -6.68 9.05 -12.42
N CYS A 92 -6.31 9.29 -11.16
CA CYS A 92 -7.21 9.85 -10.16
C CYS A 92 -7.68 11.26 -10.51
N LEU A 93 -6.80 12.12 -11.03
CA LEU A 93 -7.17 13.46 -11.49
C LEU A 93 -8.17 13.41 -12.64
N SER A 94 -7.90 12.58 -13.64
CA SER A 94 -8.82 12.35 -14.76
C SER A 94 -10.17 11.83 -14.28
N LEU A 95 -10.18 10.80 -13.42
CA LEU A 95 -11.41 10.29 -12.80
C LEU A 95 -12.17 11.40 -12.04
N GLY A 96 -11.46 12.27 -11.32
CA GLY A 96 -12.03 13.42 -10.63
C GLY A 96 -12.72 14.41 -11.57
N PHE A 97 -12.11 14.70 -12.73
CA PHE A 97 -12.75 15.54 -13.76
C PHE A 97 -13.98 14.86 -14.36
N LEU A 98 -13.92 13.56 -14.67
CA LEU A 98 -15.06 12.84 -15.25
C LEU A 98 -16.25 12.76 -14.28
N VAL A 99 -15.98 12.55 -12.98
CA VAL A 99 -17.03 12.61 -11.94
C VAL A 99 -17.60 14.03 -11.82
N SER A 100 -16.75 15.06 -11.86
CA SER A 100 -17.20 16.46 -11.78
C SER A 100 -18.05 16.87 -13.00
N ALA A 101 -17.74 16.33 -14.17
CA ALA A 101 -18.51 16.52 -15.40
C ALA A 101 -19.76 15.61 -15.49
N GLN A 102 -20.08 14.86 -14.43
CA GLN A 102 -21.22 13.94 -14.35
C GLN A 102 -21.24 12.87 -15.46
N VAL A 103 -20.06 12.49 -15.99
CA VAL A 103 -19.94 11.45 -17.02
C VAL A 103 -20.30 10.07 -16.44
N PHE A 104 -19.95 9.83 -15.18
CA PHE A 104 -20.33 8.65 -14.42
C PHE A 104 -20.28 8.93 -12.90
N GLU A 105 -20.98 8.13 -12.11
CA GLU A 105 -20.93 8.18 -10.64
C GLU A 105 -20.07 7.05 -10.07
N ILE A 106 -19.08 7.40 -9.25
CA ILE A 106 -18.31 6.42 -8.47
C ILE A 106 -18.46 6.73 -6.98
N LYS A 107 -18.73 5.69 -6.19
CA LYS A 107 -18.66 5.78 -4.73
C LYS A 107 -17.22 6.12 -4.33
N GLY A 108 -16.99 7.27 -3.71
CA GLY A 108 -15.65 7.73 -3.33
C GLY A 108 -14.86 6.71 -2.48
N GLY A 109 -15.56 5.94 -1.64
CA GLY A 109 -14.95 4.84 -0.87
C GLY A 109 -14.32 3.76 -1.75
N THR A 110 -14.89 3.44 -2.91
CA THR A 110 -14.32 2.47 -3.86
C THR A 110 -12.99 2.96 -4.42
N VAL A 111 -12.90 4.23 -4.80
CA VAL A 111 -11.66 4.83 -5.33
C VAL A 111 -10.55 4.76 -4.29
N LEU A 112 -10.84 5.11 -3.04
CA LEU A 112 -9.88 5.08 -1.93
C LEU A 112 -9.32 3.68 -1.67
N VAL A 113 -10.17 2.65 -1.71
CA VAL A 113 -9.76 1.25 -1.52
C VAL A 113 -8.87 0.76 -2.68
N TRP A 114 -9.20 1.12 -3.92
CA TRP A 114 -8.47 0.65 -5.11
C TRP A 114 -7.21 1.47 -5.44
N MET A 115 -7.04 2.64 -4.84
CA MET A 115 -5.87 3.49 -5.06
C MET A 115 -4.55 2.78 -4.70
N PHE A 116 -4.51 2.09 -3.55
CA PHE A 116 -3.30 1.39 -3.12
C PHE A 116 -2.95 0.17 -4.00
N PRO A 117 -3.91 -0.70 -4.37
CA PRO A 117 -3.69 -1.73 -5.39
C PRO A 117 -3.18 -1.17 -6.73
N ALA A 118 -3.77 -0.08 -7.22
CA ALA A 118 -3.34 0.55 -8.46
C ALA A 118 -1.88 1.02 -8.36
N LEU A 119 -1.51 1.73 -7.28
CA LEU A 119 -0.12 2.14 -7.01
C LEU A 119 0.83 0.95 -6.97
N SER A 120 0.45 -0.12 -6.26
CA SER A 120 1.28 -1.32 -6.10
C SER A 120 1.53 -2.03 -7.43
N ILE A 121 0.49 -2.21 -8.25
CA ILE A 121 0.60 -2.85 -9.56
C ILE A 121 1.46 -2.01 -10.50
N THR A 122 1.20 -0.71 -10.60
CA THR A 122 1.98 0.18 -11.46
C THR A 122 3.43 0.25 -11.02
N TYR A 123 3.71 0.27 -9.71
CA TYR A 123 5.06 0.19 -9.17
C TYR A 123 5.77 -1.10 -9.59
N LEU A 124 5.13 -2.26 -9.44
CA LEU A 124 5.73 -3.55 -9.83
C LEU A 124 6.07 -3.58 -11.33
N LEU A 125 5.16 -3.10 -12.18
CA LEU A 125 5.38 -3.02 -13.63
C LEU A 125 6.52 -2.07 -13.98
N ALA A 126 6.52 -0.87 -13.41
CA ALA A 126 7.56 0.13 -13.62
C ALA A 126 8.93 -0.37 -13.14
N ARG A 127 8.97 -1.06 -11.99
CA ARG A 127 10.19 -1.66 -11.45
C ARG A 127 10.75 -2.75 -12.36
N ILE A 128 9.92 -3.66 -12.86
CA ILE A 128 10.35 -4.72 -13.80
C ILE A 128 10.91 -4.09 -15.07
N ARG A 129 10.26 -3.04 -15.60
CA ARG A 129 10.72 -2.31 -16.78
C ARG A 129 12.07 -1.64 -16.54
N ALA A 130 12.23 -0.91 -15.45
CA ALA A 130 13.48 -0.26 -15.09
C ALA A 130 14.61 -1.29 -14.87
N GLN A 131 14.33 -2.40 -14.19
CA GLN A 131 15.30 -3.49 -14.01
C GLN A 131 15.79 -4.09 -15.33
N ARG A 132 14.93 -4.18 -16.35
CA ARG A 132 15.33 -4.63 -17.69
C ARG A 132 16.14 -3.59 -18.45
N HIS A 133 15.97 -2.31 -18.14
CA HIS A 133 16.69 -1.23 -18.80
C HIS A 133 18.15 -1.11 -18.30
N TYR A 134 18.39 -1.39 -17.02
CA TYR A 134 19.71 -1.32 -16.40
C TYR A 134 20.44 -2.69 -16.32
N ARG A 135 19.90 -3.74 -16.94
CA ARG A 135 20.55 -5.04 -17.12
C ARG A 135 21.35 -5.06 -18.40
#